data_AF-A0A317E4S4-F1
#
_entry.id   AF-A0A317E4S4-F1
#
_cell.length_a   1.000
_cell.length_b   1.000
_cell.length_c   1.000
_cell.angle_alpha   90.00
_cell.angle_beta   90.00
_cell.angle_gamma   90.00
#
_symmetry.space_group_name_H-M   'P 1'
#
loop_
_entity.id
_entity.type
_entity.pdbx_description
1 polymer ?
#
loop_
_entity_poly.entity_id
_entity_poly.type
_entity_poly.pdbx_seq_one_letter_code
_entity_poly.pdbx_strand_id
1 'polypeptide(L)'
;MATMNVSLPDAMKAWVERQAESGLYSNASDYVRDLIRKDQERKTALATLQAAITEGVESGEPQPLDTADFKRRMRAGHGAG
;
A
#
# COMPACT_ATOMS: atom_id res chain seq x y z
N MET A 1 -10.80 -24.95 -0.96
CA MET A 1 -11.09 -23.52 -1.11
C MET A 1 -12.59 -23.30 -1.09
N ALA A 2 -13.06 -22.20 -0.53
CA ALA A 2 -14.46 -21.78 -0.69
C ALA A 2 -14.68 -21.25 -2.11
N THR A 3 -15.81 -21.59 -2.72
CA THR A 3 -16.19 -21.10 -4.04
C THR A 3 -17.07 -19.87 -3.90
N MET A 4 -16.75 -18.81 -4.64
CA MET A 4 -17.54 -17.58 -4.70
C MET A 4 -17.92 -17.30 -6.15
N ASN A 5 -19.21 -17.24 -6.45
CA ASN A 5 -19.72 -16.91 -7.78
C ASN A 5 -19.99 -15.40 -7.86
N VAL A 6 -19.49 -14.75 -8.91
CA VAL A 6 -19.68 -13.32 -9.15
C VAL A 6 -20.19 -13.14 -10.57
N SER A 7 -21.29 -12.42 -10.74
CA SER A 7 -21.79 -12.04 -12.07
C SER A 7 -21.12 -10.76 -12.50
N LEU A 8 -20.53 -10.77 -13.70
CA LEU A 8 -19.85 -9.62 -14.29
C LEU A 8 -20.52 -9.25 -15.62
N PRO A 9 -20.62 -7.96 -15.95
CA PRO A 9 -20.94 -7.54 -17.32
C PRO A 9 -19.93 -8.10 -18.32
N ASP A 10 -20.35 -8.35 -19.56
CA ASP A 10 -19.53 -8.99 -20.60
C ASP A 10 -18.18 -8.29 -20.80
N ALA A 11 -18.16 -6.95 -20.78
CA ALA A 11 -16.93 -6.17 -20.92
C ALA A 11 -15.92 -6.45 -19.79
N MET A 12 -16.40 -6.62 -18.56
CA MET A 12 -15.56 -6.93 -17.40
C MET A 12 -15.08 -8.39 -17.43
N LYS A 13 -15.95 -9.33 -17.83
CA LYS A 13 -15.57 -10.73 -18.03
C LYS A 13 -14.44 -10.84 -19.06
N ALA A 14 -14.61 -10.22 -20.23
CA ALA A 14 -13.59 -10.21 -21.28
C ALA A 14 -12.28 -9.56 -20.83
N TRP A 15 -12.35 -8.53 -19.98
CA TRP A 15 -11.15 -7.95 -19.37
C TRP A 15 -10.41 -8.96 -18.50
N VAL A 16 -11.12 -9.61 -17.56
CA VAL A 16 -10.54 -10.62 -16.66
C VAL A 16 -9.93 -11.78 -17.43
N GLU A 17 -10.59 -12.26 -18.47
CA GLU A 17 -10.09 -13.34 -19.32
C GLU A 17 -8.78 -12.95 -20.01
N ARG A 18 -8.69 -11.74 -20.59
CA ARG A 18 -7.42 -11.25 -21.18
C ARG A 18 -6.29 -11.12 -20.17
N GLN A 19 -6.59 -10.75 -18.92
CA GLN A 19 -5.56 -10.70 -17.87
C GLN A 19 -5.07 -12.11 -17.53
N ALA A 20 -5.96 -13.10 -17.48
CA ALA A 20 -5.57 -14.49 -17.29
C ALA A 20 -4.72 -15.03 -18.44
N GLU A 21 -4.98 -14.61 -19.67
CA GLU A 21 -4.22 -15.02 -20.86
C GLU A 21 -2.83 -14.36 -20.99
N SER A 22 -2.53 -13.33 -20.18
CA SER A 22 -1.24 -12.61 -20.23
C SER A 22 -0.02 -13.44 -19.83
N GLY A 23 -0.22 -14.67 -19.34
CA GLY A 23 0.83 -15.55 -18.83
C GLY A 23 1.24 -15.26 -17.38
N LEU A 24 0.72 -14.19 -16.77
CA LEU A 24 0.98 -13.83 -15.37
C LEU A 24 0.07 -14.58 -14.38
N TYR A 25 -1.05 -15.15 -14.86
CA TYR A 25 -2.04 -15.83 -14.03
C TYR A 25 -2.48 -17.13 -14.70
N SER A 26 -2.77 -18.16 -13.92
CA SER A 26 -3.19 -19.46 -14.47
C SER A 26 -4.66 -19.50 -14.89
N ASN A 27 -5.50 -18.63 -14.29
CA ASN A 27 -6.93 -18.52 -14.58
C ASN A 27 -7.52 -17.22 -14.03
N ALA A 28 -8.79 -16.95 -14.36
CA ALA A 28 -9.54 -15.78 -13.88
C ALA A 28 -9.61 -15.67 -12.35
N SER A 29 -9.78 -16.79 -11.64
CA SER A 29 -9.84 -16.78 -10.17
C SER A 29 -8.49 -16.39 -9.56
N ASP A 30 -7.36 -16.77 -10.18
CA ASP A 30 -6.03 -16.38 -9.73
C ASP A 30 -5.85 -14.87 -9.83
N TYR A 31 -6.25 -14.29 -10.97
CA TYR A 31 -6.26 -12.84 -11.16
C TYR A 31 -7.13 -12.13 -10.12
N VAL A 32 -8.35 -12.61 -9.88
CA VAL A 32 -9.26 -12.01 -8.89
C VAL A 32 -8.69 -12.10 -7.47
N ARG A 33 -8.08 -13.22 -7.08
CA ARG A 33 -7.43 -13.36 -5.76
C ARG A 33 -6.27 -12.39 -5.60
N ASP A 34 -5.50 -12.16 -6.67
CA ASP A 34 -4.41 -11.19 -6.65
C ASP A 34 -4.94 -9.74 -6.51
N LEU A 35 -6.02 -9.40 -7.20
CA LEU A 35 -6.67 -8.10 -7.02
C LEU A 35 -7.16 -7.89 -5.58
N ILE A 36 -7.74 -8.92 -4.96
CA ILE A 36 -8.17 -8.85 -3.55
C ILE A 36 -6.97 -8.61 -2.63
N ARG A 37 -5.84 -9.29 -2.86
CA ARG A 37 -4.62 -9.07 -2.09
C ARG A 37 -4.09 -7.64 -2.24
N LYS A 38 -4.00 -7.14 -3.47
CA LYS A 38 -3.58 -5.76 -3.77
C LYS A 38 -4.50 -4.72 -3.12
N ASP A 39 -5.81 -4.96 -3.11
CA ASP A 39 -6.78 -4.09 -2.42
C ASP A 39 -6.51 -4.07 -0.90
N GLN A 40 -6.30 -5.24 -0.28
CA GLN A 40 -5.96 -5.33 1.14
C GLN A 40 -4.64 -4.61 1.45
N GLU A 41 -3.58 -4.88 0.70
CA GLU A 41 -2.27 -4.23 0.86
C GLU A 41 -2.38 -2.71 0.73
N ARG A 42 -3.12 -2.22 -0.28
CA ARG A 42 -3.36 -0.79 -0.46
C ARG A 42 -4.10 -0.19 0.73
N LYS A 43 -5.15 -0.84 1.23
CA LYS A 43 -5.91 -0.38 2.39
C LYS A 43 -5.05 -0.32 3.65
N THR A 44 -4.23 -1.34 3.88
CA THR A 44 -3.28 -1.36 5.01
C THR A 44 -2.26 -0.23 4.88
N ALA A 45 -1.64 -0.04 3.71
CA ALA A 45 -0.67 1.03 3.48
C ALA A 45 -1.29 2.42 3.71
N LEU A 46 -2.52 2.64 3.23
CA LEU A 46 -3.25 3.89 3.46
C LEU A 46 -3.55 4.11 4.94
N ALA A 47 -4.00 3.07 5.66
CA ALA A 47 -4.26 3.16 7.09
C ALA A 47 -2.99 3.49 7.88
N THR A 48 -1.86 2.87 7.56
CA THR A 48 -0.56 3.18 8.17
C THR A 48 -0.14 4.61 7.92
N LEU A 49 -0.24 5.09 6.67
CA LEU A 49 0.10 6.47 6.33
C LEU A 49 -0.80 7.47 7.07
N GLN A 50 -2.10 7.20 7.10
CA GLN A 50 -3.06 8.07 7.79
C GLN A 50 -2.77 8.13 9.30
N ALA A 51 -2.45 7.00 9.93
CA ALA A 51 -2.08 6.95 11.33
C ALA A 51 -0.82 7.76 11.62
N ALA A 52 0.23 7.64 10.79
CA ALA A 52 1.46 8.41 10.94
C ALA A 52 1.25 9.92 10.75
N ILE A 53 0.37 10.31 9.82
CA ILE A 53 -0.01 11.72 9.64
C ILE A 53 -0.77 12.23 10.87
N THR A 54 -1.73 11.46 11.38
CA THR A 54 -2.48 11.81 12.59
C THR A 54 -1.54 11.98 13.78
N GLU A 55 -0.63 11.03 14.00
CA GLU A 55 0.41 11.13 15.04
C GLU A 55 1.23 12.41 14.88
N GLY A 56 1.66 12.75 13.66
CA GLY A 56 2.39 13.98 13.37
C GLY A 56 1.59 15.24 13.66
N VAL A 57 0.31 15.28 13.31
CA VAL A 57 -0.59 16.41 13.59
C VAL A 57 -0.84 16.57 15.09
N GLU A 58 -0.97 15.45 15.81
CA GLU A 58 -1.19 15.44 17.26
C GLU A 58 0.11 15.61 18.07
N SER A 59 1.28 15.60 17.42
CA SER A 59 2.60 15.71 18.08
C SER A 59 2.91 17.09 18.66
N GLY A 60 2.04 18.07 18.41
CA GLY A 60 2.13 19.43 18.94
C GLY A 60 2.41 20.48 17.85
N GLU A 61 2.70 21.70 18.28
CA GLU A 61 2.89 22.83 17.36
C GLU A 61 4.13 22.64 16.47
N PRO A 62 4.00 22.83 15.14
CA PRO A 62 5.12 22.70 14.23
C PRO A 62 6.17 23.80 14.51
N GLN A 63 7.44 23.42 14.49
CA GLN A 63 8.56 24.33 14.70
C GLN A 63 9.41 24.47 13.43
N PRO A 64 10.06 25.62 13.19
CA PRO A 64 11.02 25.78 12.10
C PRO A 64 12.17 24.76 12.20
N LEU A 65 12.49 24.11 11.08
CA LEU A 65 13.56 23.11 11.02
C LEU A 65 14.89 23.74 10.58
N ASP A 66 15.86 23.83 11.49
CA ASP A 66 17.27 24.05 11.12
C ASP A 66 17.90 22.72 10.71
N THR A 67 18.03 22.51 9.40
CA THR A 67 18.60 21.28 8.84
C THR A 67 20.08 21.08 9.17
N ALA A 68 20.85 22.14 9.41
CA ALA A 68 22.26 22.05 9.76
C ALA A 68 22.40 21.61 11.22
N ASP A 69 21.61 22.19 12.12
CA ASP A 69 21.59 21.78 13.53
C ASP A 69 21.08 20.35 13.70
N PHE A 70 19.98 20.02 13.01
CA PHE A 70 19.44 18.66 13.00
C PHE A 70 20.50 17.63 12.59
N LYS A 71 21.23 17.86 11.49
CA LYS A 71 22.29 16.93 11.04
C LYS A 71 23.45 16.84 12.03
N ARG A 72 23.86 17.95 12.67
CA ARG A 72 24.89 17.94 13.71
C ARG A 72 24.46 17.07 14.89
N ARG A 73 23.22 17.24 15.38
CA ARG A 73 22.65 16.44 16.47
C ARG A 73 22.58 14.96 16.14
N MET A 74 22.10 14.59 14.95
CA MET A 74 22.02 13.18 14.54
C MET A 74 23.39 12.52 14.46
N ARG A 75 24.41 13.22 13.93
CA ARG A 75 25.79 12.70 13.87
C ARG A 75 26.43 12.56 15.25
N ALA A 76 26.16 13.48 16.17
CA ALA A 76 26.65 13.40 17.54
C ALA A 76 26.00 12.24 18.33
N GLY A 77 24.70 11.98 18.11
CA GLY A 77 23.96 10.91 18.79
C GLY A 77 24.15 9.51 18.20
N HIS A 78 24.50 9.39 16.92
CA HIS A 78 24.58 8.10 16.20
C HIS A 78 25.94 7.81 15.55
N GLY A 79 26.92 8.72 15.68
CA GLY A 79 28.28 8.56 15.15
C GLY A 79 29.31 8.02 16.14
N ALA A 80 28.91 7.72 17.38
CA ALA A 80 29.73 7.02 18.36
C ALA A 80 29.38 5.52 18.32
N GLY A 81 29.90 4.83 17.31
CA GLY A 81 29.89 3.38 17.15
C GLY A 81 31.17 2.96 16.47
#